data_AF-A0A7W9U1N2-F1
#
_entry.id   AF-A0A7W9U1N2-F1
#
_cell.length_a   1.000
_cell.length_b   1.000
_cell.length_c   1.000
_cell.angle_alpha   90.00
_cell.angle_beta   90.00
_cell.angle_gamma   90.00
#
_symmetry.space_group_name_H-M   'P 1'
#
loop_
_entity.id
_entity.type
_entity.pdbx_description
1 polymer ?
#
loop_
_entity_poly.entity_id
_entity_poly.type
_entity_poly.pdbx_seq_one_letter_code
_entity_poly.pdbx_strand_id
1 'polypeptide(L)'
;MSAIAVSALLALALWLGVEHGMSPLPGMESVAARMLLTLKCFCVAVLFCLVTGVEAVAHERLTSPAFDPLQRFETRRLLINQRYLQNTVEQIIVFGAALFGLAAYCADGAAMRAVVATTVVWIVARVAFWLGYHRIAALRGLGAPGMAMSMIVLLYVASRFGNEIAGKPGAIVPVAAFLLVEAVLFWGTRAKSAETPSK
;
A
#
# COMPACT_ATOMS: atom_id res chain seq x y z
N MET A 1 11.46 15.41 -0.49
CA MET A 1 11.75 14.45 -1.57
C MET A 1 12.80 13.43 -1.16
N SER A 2 13.94 13.82 -0.56
CA SER A 2 15.02 12.88 -0.19
C SER A 2 14.59 11.72 0.72
N ALA A 3 13.74 11.97 1.73
CA ALA A 3 13.24 10.91 2.62
C ALA A 3 12.40 9.84 1.90
N ILE A 4 11.58 10.25 0.91
CA ILE A 4 10.76 9.32 0.12
C ILE A 4 11.68 8.48 -0.76
N ALA A 5 12.65 9.10 -1.43
CA ALA A 5 13.62 8.39 -2.27
C ALA A 5 14.41 7.36 -1.46
N VAL A 6 14.92 7.73 -0.28
CA VAL A 6 15.60 6.80 0.63
C VAL A 6 14.67 5.67 1.06
N SER A 7 13.43 5.96 1.46
CA SER A 7 12.47 4.92 1.84
C SER A 7 12.14 3.97 0.68
N ALA A 8 12.11 4.46 -0.57
CA ALA A 8 11.89 3.64 -1.75
C ALA A 8 13.07 2.70 -2.03
N LEU A 9 14.31 3.20 -1.87
CA LEU A 9 15.51 2.36 -1.99
C LEU A 9 15.56 1.28 -0.91
N LEU A 10 15.21 1.62 0.33
CA LEU A 10 15.14 0.66 1.43
C LEU A 10 14.03 -0.38 1.19
N ALA A 11 12.87 0.05 0.70
CA ALA A 11 11.77 -0.84 0.35
C ALA A 11 12.17 -1.80 -0.78
N LEU A 12 12.87 -1.31 -1.81
CA LEU A 12 13.39 -2.14 -2.90
C LEU A 12 14.43 -3.13 -2.40
N ALA A 13 15.39 -2.69 -1.57
CA ALA A 13 16.39 -3.58 -0.99
C ALA A 13 15.75 -4.67 -0.12
N LEU A 14 14.75 -4.30 0.69
CA LEU A 14 13.99 -5.26 1.49
C LEU A 14 13.22 -6.25 0.60
N TRP A 15 12.54 -5.75 -0.44
CA TRP A 15 11.82 -6.59 -1.39
C TRP A 15 12.74 -7.62 -2.05
N LEU A 16 13.88 -7.17 -2.58
CA LEU A 16 14.89 -8.01 -3.23
C LEU A 16 15.50 -9.00 -2.24
N GLY A 17 15.75 -8.58 -0.99
CA GLY A 17 16.27 -9.43 0.07
C GLY A 17 15.32 -10.57 0.42
N VAL A 18 14.02 -10.31 0.49
CA VAL A 18 13.01 -11.37 0.70
C VAL A 18 12.90 -12.28 -0.53
N GLU A 19 12.80 -11.70 -1.73
CA GLU A 19 12.65 -12.45 -2.98
C GLU A 19 13.82 -13.42 -3.23
N HIS A 20 15.07 -12.98 -3.00
CA HIS A 20 16.25 -13.80 -3.28
C HIS A 20 16.74 -14.59 -2.07
N GLY A 21 16.37 -14.18 -0.85
CA GLY A 21 16.75 -14.86 0.38
C GLY A 21 15.86 -16.06 0.73
N MET A 22 14.63 -16.12 0.20
CA MET A 22 13.72 -17.23 0.43
C MET A 22 13.93 -18.38 -0.58
N SER A 23 13.90 -19.61 -0.08
CA SER A 23 13.75 -20.78 -0.95
C SER A 23 12.40 -20.73 -1.69
N PRO A 24 12.31 -21.33 -2.90
CA PRO A 24 11.03 -21.48 -3.58
C PRO A 24 9.98 -22.14 -2.67
N LEU A 25 8.77 -21.58 -2.67
CA LEU A 25 7.69 -22.03 -1.80
C LEU A 25 7.13 -23.37 -2.30
N PRO A 26 7.14 -24.45 -1.48
CA PRO A 26 6.65 -25.76 -1.92
C PRO A 26 5.13 -25.77 -2.10
N GLY A 27 4.62 -26.63 -2.99
CA GLY A 27 3.18 -26.87 -3.15
C GLY A 27 2.42 -25.76 -3.88
N MET A 28 3.11 -24.94 -4.67
CA MET A 28 2.54 -23.77 -5.36
C MET A 28 2.15 -24.05 -6.81
N GLU A 29 1.99 -25.32 -7.20
CA GLU A 29 1.69 -25.74 -8.57
C GLU A 29 0.25 -25.36 -8.95
N SER A 30 -0.68 -25.46 -8.01
CA SER A 30 -2.09 -25.13 -8.24
C SER A 30 -2.41 -23.66 -7.94
N VAL A 31 -3.32 -23.07 -8.73
CA VAL A 31 -3.86 -21.72 -8.47
C VAL A 31 -4.49 -21.65 -7.09
N ALA A 32 -5.22 -22.69 -6.67
CA ALA A 32 -5.86 -22.74 -5.36
C ALA A 32 -4.85 -22.61 -4.20
N ALA A 33 -3.71 -23.31 -4.28
CA ALA A 33 -2.65 -23.19 -3.27
C ALA A 33 -2.04 -21.78 -3.24
N ARG A 34 -1.81 -21.17 -4.40
CA ARG A 34 -1.30 -19.79 -4.51
C ARG A 34 -2.27 -18.77 -3.94
N MET A 35 -3.57 -18.90 -4.23
CA MET A 35 -4.61 -18.05 -3.65
C MET A 35 -4.73 -18.21 -2.13
N LEU A 36 -4.63 -19.45 -1.62
CA LEU A 36 -4.67 -19.71 -0.18
C LEU A 36 -3.47 -19.10 0.55
N LEU A 37 -2.26 -19.22 0.00
CA LEU A 37 -1.09 -18.55 0.57
C LEU A 37 -1.28 -17.02 0.55
N THR A 38 -1.80 -16.48 -0.55
CA THR A 38 -2.04 -15.06 -0.70
C THR A 38 -3.05 -14.55 0.33
N LEU A 39 -4.13 -15.29 0.59
CA LEU A 39 -5.07 -15.00 1.65
C LEU A 39 -4.39 -14.98 3.02
N LYS A 40 -3.50 -15.95 3.32
CA LYS A 40 -2.74 -15.97 4.58
C LYS A 40 -1.87 -14.72 4.71
N CYS A 41 -1.15 -14.33 3.65
CA CYS A 41 -0.37 -13.10 3.62
C CYS A 41 -1.25 -11.85 3.83
N PHE A 42 -2.41 -11.79 3.20
CA PHE A 42 -3.36 -10.71 3.37
C PHE A 42 -3.88 -10.62 4.82
N CYS A 43 -4.23 -11.75 5.44
CA CYS A 43 -4.63 -11.80 6.85
C CYS A 43 -3.54 -11.28 7.78
N VAL A 44 -2.27 -11.60 7.51
CA VAL A 44 -1.12 -11.06 8.27
C VAL A 44 -1.05 -9.53 8.12
N ALA A 45 -1.21 -8.99 6.91
CA ALA A 45 -1.23 -7.55 6.70
C ALA A 45 -2.42 -6.86 7.40
N VAL A 46 -3.61 -7.45 7.34
CA VAL A 46 -4.81 -6.96 8.05
C VAL A 46 -4.55 -6.93 9.56
N LEU A 47 -4.02 -8.00 10.14
CA LEU A 47 -3.72 -8.07 11.56
C LEU A 47 -2.73 -6.97 11.98
N PHE A 48 -1.57 -6.90 11.32
CA PHE A 48 -0.50 -6.00 11.77
C PHE A 48 -0.70 -4.53 11.39
N CYS A 49 -1.56 -4.21 10.43
CA CYS A 49 -1.76 -2.83 9.98
C CYS A 49 -3.14 -2.27 10.28
N LEU A 50 -4.21 -3.03 10.00
CA LEU A 50 -5.58 -2.55 10.19
C LEU A 50 -6.03 -2.75 11.64
N VAL A 51 -5.92 -3.97 12.16
CA VAL A 51 -6.37 -4.28 13.53
C VAL A 51 -5.58 -3.48 14.56
N THR A 52 -4.26 -3.40 14.44
CA THR A 52 -3.42 -2.55 15.31
C THR A 52 -3.81 -1.07 15.25
N GLY A 53 -4.25 -0.56 14.10
CA GLY A 53 -4.77 0.79 13.96
C GLY A 53 -6.12 0.99 14.67
N VAL A 54 -7.01 0.00 14.59
CA VAL A 54 -8.28 -0.03 15.33
C VAL A 54 -8.00 -0.01 16.84
N GLU A 55 -7.11 -0.90 17.30
CA GLU A 55 -6.73 -0.99 18.72
C GLU A 55 -6.10 0.33 19.21
N ALA A 56 -5.24 0.96 18.43
CA ALA A 56 -4.65 2.24 18.81
C ALA A 56 -5.68 3.36 19.00
N VAL A 57 -6.71 3.42 18.16
CA VAL A 57 -7.84 4.35 18.35
C VAL A 57 -8.68 3.96 19.56
N ALA A 58 -8.97 2.67 19.72
CA ALA A 58 -9.78 2.15 20.83
C ALA A 58 -9.13 2.44 22.18
N HIS A 59 -7.84 2.13 22.34
CA HIS A 59 -7.10 2.40 23.57
C HIS A 59 -7.11 3.89 23.94
N GLU A 60 -6.94 4.79 22.98
CA GLU A 60 -6.98 6.22 23.27
C GLU A 60 -8.37 6.72 23.65
N ARG A 61 -9.44 6.18 23.05
CA ARG A 61 -10.81 6.51 23.47
C ARG A 61 -11.14 5.96 24.85
N LEU A 62 -10.81 4.71 25.11
CA LEU A 62 -11.10 4.04 26.39
C LEU A 62 -10.35 4.65 27.59
N THR A 63 -9.26 5.37 27.33
CA THR A 63 -8.40 5.95 28.39
C THR A 63 -8.46 7.49 28.44
N SER A 64 -9.36 8.13 27.69
CA SER A 64 -9.48 9.59 27.66
C SER A 64 -10.95 10.05 27.61
N PRO A 65 -11.22 11.35 27.79
CA PRO A 65 -12.55 11.91 27.60
C PRO A 65 -13.13 11.68 26.19
N ALA A 66 -12.33 11.25 25.20
CA ALA A 66 -12.82 10.84 23.88
C ALA A 66 -13.69 9.56 23.90
N PHE A 67 -13.87 8.91 25.06
CA PHE A 67 -14.84 7.83 25.22
C PHE A 67 -16.25 8.27 24.83
N ASP A 68 -16.65 9.48 25.25
CA ASP A 68 -17.90 10.10 24.83
C ASP A 68 -17.69 10.87 23.50
N PRO A 69 -18.24 10.38 22.38
CA PRO A 69 -18.05 11.02 21.09
C PRO A 69 -18.67 12.43 21.00
N LEU A 70 -19.57 12.80 21.92
CA LEU A 70 -20.21 14.12 21.94
C LEU A 70 -19.34 15.20 22.59
N GLN A 71 -18.33 14.82 23.38
CA GLN A 71 -17.45 15.79 24.06
C GLN A 71 -16.45 16.47 23.13
N ARG A 72 -16.32 16.03 21.87
CA ARG A 72 -15.38 16.58 20.87
C ARG A 72 -13.93 16.66 21.39
N PHE A 73 -13.56 15.76 22.30
CA PHE A 73 -12.22 15.68 22.84
C PHE A 73 -11.30 14.97 21.85
N GLU A 74 -10.35 15.71 21.29
CA GLU A 74 -9.38 15.17 20.33
C GLU A 74 -7.96 15.54 20.71
N THR A 75 -7.12 14.53 20.93
CA THR A 75 -5.68 14.73 21.04
C THR A 75 -5.04 14.66 19.66
N ARG A 76 -3.85 15.25 19.51
CA ARG A 76 -3.05 15.12 18.28
C ARG A 76 -2.80 13.64 17.91
N ARG A 77 -2.56 12.80 18.92
CA ARG A 77 -2.30 11.37 18.75
C ARG A 77 -3.55 10.64 18.23
N LEU A 78 -4.71 10.94 18.80
CA LEU A 78 -5.99 10.38 18.38
C LEU A 78 -6.32 10.74 16.93
N LEU A 79 -6.13 12.02 16.57
CA LEU A 79 -6.29 12.50 15.20
C LEU A 79 -5.38 11.76 14.20
N ILE A 80 -4.11 11.54 14.57
CA ILE A 80 -3.16 10.82 13.72
C ILE A 80 -3.58 9.36 13.55
N ASN A 81 -4.01 8.68 14.63
CA ASN A 81 -4.46 7.29 14.55
C ASN A 81 -5.73 7.13 13.73
N GLN A 82 -6.70 8.05 13.85
CA GLN A 82 -7.91 8.01 13.02
C GLN A 82 -7.57 8.19 11.54
N ARG A 83 -6.66 9.11 11.19
CA ARG A 83 -6.21 9.32 9.80
C ARG A 83 -5.38 8.15 9.29
N TYR A 84 -4.55 7.54 10.13
CA TYR A 84 -3.85 6.30 9.81
C TYR A 84 -4.85 5.20 9.50
N LEU A 85 -5.83 4.98 10.37
CA LEU A 85 -6.85 3.94 10.23
C LEU A 85 -7.67 4.12 8.95
N GLN A 86 -8.21 5.31 8.70
CA GLN A 86 -8.94 5.62 7.47
C GLN A 86 -8.09 5.34 6.23
N ASN A 87 -6.84 5.80 6.24
CA ASN A 87 -5.93 5.56 5.13
C ASN A 87 -5.54 4.07 4.97
N THR A 88 -5.45 3.31 6.07
CA THR A 88 -5.21 1.86 6.02
C THR A 88 -6.41 1.15 5.40
N VAL A 89 -7.65 1.53 5.73
CA VAL A 89 -8.86 0.94 5.14
C VAL A 89 -8.90 1.17 3.64
N GLU A 90 -8.56 2.36 3.16
CA GLU A 90 -8.49 2.64 1.72
C GLU A 90 -7.38 1.84 1.05
N GLN A 91 -6.17 1.83 1.63
CA GLN A 91 -5.01 1.19 1.01
C GLN A 91 -5.03 -0.34 1.10
N ILE A 92 -5.65 -0.93 2.13
CA ILE A 92 -5.70 -2.40 2.28
C ILE A 92 -6.57 -3.02 1.18
N ILE A 93 -7.59 -2.33 0.68
CA ILE A 93 -8.42 -2.77 -0.45
C ILE A 93 -7.58 -2.82 -1.72
N VAL A 94 -6.85 -1.74 -2.01
CA VAL A 94 -5.94 -1.65 -3.16
C VAL A 94 -4.84 -2.72 -3.08
N PHE A 95 -4.24 -2.87 -1.91
CA PHE A 95 -3.22 -3.88 -1.66
C PHE A 95 -3.75 -5.30 -1.82
N GLY A 96 -4.93 -5.61 -1.29
CA GLY A 96 -5.57 -6.91 -1.46
C GLY A 96 -5.77 -7.25 -2.93
N ALA A 97 -6.38 -6.34 -3.70
CA ALA A 97 -6.57 -6.53 -5.14
C ALA A 97 -5.23 -6.75 -5.88
N ALA A 98 -4.21 -5.94 -5.56
CA ALA A 98 -2.87 -6.08 -6.11
C ALA A 98 -2.26 -7.46 -5.80
N LEU A 99 -2.34 -7.88 -4.53
CA LEU A 99 -1.70 -9.10 -4.04
C LEU A 99 -2.31 -10.36 -4.65
N PHE A 100 -3.64 -10.44 -4.70
CA PHE A 100 -4.35 -11.55 -5.36
C PHE A 100 -4.12 -11.56 -6.87
N GLY A 101 -4.11 -10.38 -7.52
CA GLY A 101 -3.78 -10.27 -8.93
C GLY A 101 -2.35 -10.72 -9.25
N LEU A 102 -1.37 -10.36 -8.42
CA LEU A 102 0.01 -10.83 -8.56
C LEU A 102 0.09 -12.36 -8.49
N ALA A 103 -0.52 -12.95 -7.47
CA ALA A 103 -0.52 -14.39 -7.27
C ALA A 103 -1.19 -15.18 -8.40
N ALA A 104 -2.19 -14.59 -9.07
CA ALA A 104 -2.84 -15.20 -10.23
C ALA A 104 -1.88 -15.37 -11.42
N TYR A 105 -0.88 -14.49 -11.53
CA TYR A 105 0.15 -14.52 -12.57
C TYR A 105 1.46 -15.18 -12.14
N CYS A 106 1.59 -15.65 -10.90
CA CYS A 106 2.73 -16.45 -10.48
C CYS A 106 2.60 -17.88 -11.03
N ALA A 107 3.66 -18.40 -11.64
CA ALA A 107 3.67 -19.73 -12.24
C ALA A 107 3.96 -20.85 -11.22
N ASP A 108 4.82 -20.57 -10.24
CA ASP A 108 5.38 -21.56 -9.32
C ASP A 108 5.77 -20.97 -7.96
N GLY A 109 6.41 -21.79 -7.13
CA GLY A 109 6.90 -21.42 -5.81
C GLY A 109 7.98 -20.35 -5.79
N ALA A 110 8.78 -20.24 -6.86
CA ALA A 110 9.78 -19.19 -6.98
C ALA A 110 9.09 -17.85 -7.24
N ALA A 111 8.16 -17.80 -8.18
CA ALA A 111 7.37 -16.60 -8.46
C ALA A 111 6.50 -16.16 -7.28
N MET A 112 6.02 -17.10 -6.45
CA MET A 112 5.20 -16.78 -5.27
C MET A 112 5.97 -16.07 -4.14
N ARG A 113 7.30 -16.05 -4.17
CA ARG A 113 8.08 -15.23 -3.22
C ARG A 113 7.77 -13.74 -3.37
N ALA A 114 7.42 -13.31 -4.58
CA ALA A 114 7.04 -11.92 -4.85
C ALA A 114 5.81 -11.50 -4.03
N VAL A 115 4.86 -12.41 -3.80
CA VAL A 115 3.68 -12.17 -2.95
C VAL A 115 4.09 -11.95 -1.50
N VAL A 116 5.01 -12.78 -0.99
CA VAL A 116 5.54 -12.64 0.38
C VAL A 116 6.35 -11.35 0.52
N ALA A 117 7.27 -11.07 -0.40
CA ALA A 117 8.08 -9.86 -0.43
C ALA A 117 7.22 -8.59 -0.47
N THR A 118 6.20 -8.57 -1.32
CA THR A 118 5.24 -7.47 -1.43
C THR A 118 4.46 -7.28 -0.12
N THR A 119 4.09 -8.37 0.55
CA THR A 119 3.40 -8.30 1.86
C THR A 119 4.29 -7.71 2.95
N VAL A 120 5.54 -8.18 3.05
CA VAL A 120 6.51 -7.71 4.05
C VAL A 120 6.79 -6.21 3.86
N VAL A 121 7.08 -5.79 2.63
CA VAL A 121 7.35 -4.37 2.32
C VAL A 121 6.14 -3.50 2.59
N TRP A 122 4.93 -3.98 2.29
CA TRP A 122 3.71 -3.22 2.54
C TRP A 122 3.50 -2.98 4.04
N ILE A 123 3.68 -4.01 4.88
CA ILE A 123 3.59 -3.90 6.34
C ILE A 123 4.62 -2.91 6.87
N VAL A 124 5.89 -3.03 6.46
CA VAL A 124 6.96 -2.12 6.90
C VAL A 124 6.67 -0.68 6.46
N ALA A 125 6.16 -0.47 5.25
CA ALA A 125 5.76 0.85 4.78
C ALA A 125 4.60 1.44 5.60
N ARG A 126 3.62 0.65 6.04
CA ARG A 126 2.55 1.11 6.94
C ARG A 126 3.09 1.53 8.31
N VAL A 127 4.01 0.75 8.87
CA VAL A 127 4.69 1.11 10.12
C VAL A 127 5.47 2.41 9.96
N ALA A 128 6.24 2.55 8.88
CA ALA A 128 6.99 3.76 8.57
C ALA A 128 6.08 5.00 8.38
N PHE A 129 4.95 4.83 7.69
CA PHE A 129 3.91 5.87 7.58
C PHE A 129 3.43 6.30 8.98
N TRP A 130 3.06 5.33 9.82
CA TRP A 130 2.41 5.60 11.10
C TRP A 130 3.36 6.26 12.10
N LEU A 131 4.57 5.74 12.23
CA LEU A 131 5.63 6.32 13.07
C LEU A 131 6.06 7.68 12.56
N GLY A 132 6.24 7.82 11.24
CA GLY A 132 6.58 9.09 10.61
C GLY A 132 5.53 10.15 10.90
N TYR A 133 4.24 9.80 10.77
CA TYR A 133 3.15 10.75 10.97
C TYR A 133 3.09 11.28 12.42
N HIS A 134 3.36 10.42 13.41
CA HIS A 134 3.48 10.83 14.81
C HIS A 134 4.59 11.84 15.07
N ARG A 135 5.71 11.76 14.34
CA ARG A 135 6.80 12.72 14.43
C ARG A 135 6.38 14.06 13.84
N ILE A 136 6.21 14.11 12.52
CA ILE A 136 5.76 15.29 11.79
C ILE A 136 4.94 14.88 10.57
N ALA A 137 3.99 15.73 10.18
CA ALA A 137 3.07 15.43 9.07
C ALA A 137 3.78 15.07 7.75
N ALA A 138 4.96 15.66 7.49
CA ALA A 138 5.74 15.40 6.29
C ALA A 138 6.34 13.98 6.23
N LEU A 139 6.68 13.38 7.38
CA LEU A 139 7.32 12.06 7.44
C LEU A 139 6.35 10.90 7.18
N ARG A 140 5.04 11.14 7.09
CA ARG A 140 4.09 10.13 6.59
C ARG A 140 4.45 9.64 5.18
N GLY A 141 5.16 10.47 4.40
CA GLY A 141 5.66 10.11 3.08
C GLY A 141 6.63 8.92 3.07
N LEU A 142 7.20 8.53 4.21
CA LEU A 142 8.05 7.33 4.33
C LEU A 142 7.31 6.03 3.97
N GLY A 143 5.99 5.99 4.07
CA GLY A 143 5.19 4.84 3.65
C GLY A 143 4.73 4.87 2.19
N ALA A 144 5.07 5.91 1.42
CA ALA A 144 4.70 6.01 0.01
C ALA A 144 5.11 4.79 -0.84
N PRO A 145 6.27 4.12 -0.59
CA PRO A 145 6.65 2.93 -1.35
C PRO A 145 5.61 1.79 -1.30
N GLY A 146 4.90 1.61 -0.19
CA GLY A 146 3.89 0.55 -0.07
C GLY A 146 2.69 0.76 -1.00
N MET A 147 2.22 2.01 -1.12
CA MET A 147 1.17 2.38 -2.07
C MET A 147 1.67 2.28 -3.51
N ALA A 148 2.88 2.81 -3.78
CA ALA A 148 3.46 2.78 -5.12
C ALA A 148 3.65 1.34 -5.64
N MET A 149 4.09 0.43 -4.77
CA MET A 149 4.22 -1.00 -5.09
C MET A 149 2.87 -1.64 -5.42
N SER A 150 1.83 -1.38 -4.63
CA SER A 150 0.48 -1.89 -4.90
C SER A 150 -0.04 -1.41 -6.26
N MET A 151 0.20 -0.13 -6.58
CA MET A 151 -0.15 0.47 -7.87
C MET A 151 0.63 -0.15 -9.03
N ILE A 152 1.96 -0.33 -8.90
CA ILE A 152 2.80 -0.96 -9.93
C ILE A 152 2.31 -2.39 -10.22
N VAL A 153 1.98 -3.14 -9.17
CA VAL A 153 1.43 -4.50 -9.33
C VAL A 153 0.08 -4.48 -10.04
N LEU A 154 -0.82 -3.55 -9.71
CA LEU A 154 -2.11 -3.42 -10.41
C LEU A 154 -1.93 -3.05 -11.90
N LEU A 155 -0.98 -2.17 -12.21
CA LEU A 155 -0.64 -1.84 -13.60
C LEU A 155 -0.08 -3.06 -14.34
N TYR A 156 0.78 -3.85 -13.69
CA TYR A 156 1.26 -5.12 -14.21
C TYR A 156 0.10 -6.09 -14.51
N VAL A 157 -0.80 -6.30 -13.54
CA VAL A 157 -1.97 -7.18 -13.68
C VAL A 157 -2.88 -6.72 -14.82
N ALA A 158 -3.23 -5.43 -14.86
CA ALA A 158 -4.08 -4.87 -15.91
C ALA A 158 -3.45 -5.00 -17.30
N SER A 159 -2.13 -4.79 -17.40
CA SER A 159 -1.39 -4.95 -18.65
C SER A 159 -1.32 -6.41 -19.10
N ARG A 160 -1.08 -7.36 -18.19
CA ARG A 160 -1.05 -8.80 -18.49
C ARG A 160 -2.41 -9.30 -18.96
N PHE A 161 -3.46 -8.95 -18.23
CA PHE A 161 -4.83 -9.29 -18.59
C PHE A 161 -5.24 -8.69 -19.94
N GLY A 162 -4.93 -7.41 -20.17
CA GLY A 162 -5.19 -6.77 -21.45
C GLY A 162 -4.44 -7.44 -22.60
N ASN A 163 -3.20 -7.88 -22.37
CA ASN A 163 -2.44 -8.63 -23.37
C ASN A 163 -3.08 -9.97 -23.74
N GLU A 164 -3.70 -10.66 -22.78
CA GLU A 164 -4.41 -11.92 -23.03
C GLU A 164 -5.65 -11.71 -23.90
N ILE A 165 -6.31 -10.56 -23.78
CA ILE A 165 -7.52 -10.23 -24.54
C ILE A 165 -7.20 -9.73 -25.94
N ALA A 166 -6.26 -8.79 -26.07
CA ALA A 166 -6.07 -8.03 -27.30
C ALA A 166 -4.60 -7.90 -27.72
N GLY A 167 -3.70 -8.73 -27.19
CA GLY A 167 -2.26 -8.67 -27.47
C GLY A 167 -1.64 -7.34 -27.03
N LYS A 168 -0.59 -6.91 -27.74
CA LYS A 168 0.16 -5.69 -27.39
C LYS A 168 -0.72 -4.44 -27.18
N PRO A 169 -1.73 -4.15 -28.03
CA PRO A 169 -2.65 -3.04 -27.78
C PRO A 169 -3.35 -3.12 -26.41
N GLY A 170 -3.88 -4.30 -26.05
CA GLY A 170 -4.54 -4.50 -24.76
C GLY A 170 -3.59 -4.35 -23.57
N ALA A 171 -2.31 -4.68 -23.74
CA ALA A 171 -1.29 -4.45 -22.71
C ALA A 171 -1.03 -2.97 -22.42
N ILE A 172 -1.05 -2.14 -23.47
CA ILE A 172 -0.66 -0.72 -23.42
C ILE A 172 -1.81 0.16 -22.95
N VAL A 173 -3.02 -0.09 -23.43
CA VAL A 173 -4.18 0.79 -23.22
C VAL A 173 -4.46 1.09 -21.74
N PRO A 174 -4.52 0.10 -20.81
CA PRO A 174 -4.80 0.37 -19.40
C PRO A 174 -3.73 1.25 -18.74
N VAL A 175 -2.45 1.02 -19.07
CA VAL A 175 -1.33 1.80 -18.52
C VAL A 175 -1.35 3.22 -19.07
N ALA A 176 -1.54 3.38 -20.38
CA ALA A 176 -1.63 4.70 -21.00
C ALA A 176 -2.83 5.51 -20.47
N ALA A 177 -3.99 4.87 -20.30
CA ALA A 177 -5.17 5.49 -19.72
C ALA A 177 -4.92 5.95 -18.28
N PHE A 178 -4.32 5.09 -17.44
CA PHE A 178 -3.97 5.45 -16.07
C PHE A 178 -3.00 6.65 -16.03
N LEU A 179 -1.92 6.61 -16.81
CA LEU A 179 -0.95 7.71 -16.86
C LEU A 179 -1.55 9.02 -17.37
N LEU A 180 -2.48 8.95 -18.33
CA LEU A 180 -3.21 10.12 -18.80
C LEU A 180 -4.08 10.72 -17.68
N VAL A 181 -4.81 9.89 -16.94
CA VAL A 181 -5.63 10.32 -15.80
C VAL A 181 -4.75 10.97 -14.73
N GLU A 182 -3.63 10.34 -14.36
CA GLU A 182 -2.66 10.90 -13.41
C GLU A 182 -2.07 12.24 -13.88
N ALA A 183 -1.74 12.38 -15.17
CA ALA A 183 -1.25 13.63 -15.73
C ALA A 183 -2.30 14.75 -15.64
N VAL A 184 -3.57 14.45 -15.93
CA VAL A 184 -4.69 15.39 -15.79
C VAL A 184 -4.87 15.82 -14.33
N LEU A 185 -4.84 14.87 -13.38
CA LEU A 185 -4.94 15.17 -11.94
C LEU A 185 -3.77 16.05 -11.48
N PHE A 186 -2.55 15.76 -11.93
CA PHE A 186 -1.36 16.54 -11.59
C PHE A 186 -1.42 17.96 -12.17
N TRP A 187 -1.85 18.13 -13.41
CA TRP A 187 -2.04 19.46 -14.00
C TRP A 187 -3.14 20.26 -13.30
N GLY A 188 -4.29 19.64 -13.00
CA GLY A 188 -5.39 20.31 -12.32
C GLY A 188 -5.04 20.79 -10.91
N THR A 189 -4.12 20.10 -10.22
CA THR A 189 -3.68 20.47 -8.87
C THR A 189 -2.55 21.51 -8.84
N ARG A 190 -1.84 21.75 -9.94
CA ARG A 190 -0.78 22.79 -10.04
C ARG A 190 -1.33 24.23 -10.00
N ALA A 191 -2.58 24.45 -10.39
CA ALA A 191 -3.11 25.79 -10.66
C ALA A 191 -3.47 26.65 -9.43
N LYS A 192 -3.46 26.12 -8.19
CA LYS A 192 -3.85 26.87 -6.99
C LYS A 192 -2.71 27.40 -6.12
N SER A 193 -1.46 27.08 -6.42
CA SER A 193 -0.30 27.53 -5.62
C SER A 193 0.36 28.81 -6.15
N ALA A 194 -0.13 29.40 -7.24
CA ALA A 194 0.41 30.60 -7.87
C ALA A 194 -0.37 31.89 -7.56
N GLU A 195 -1.49 31.81 -6.84
CA GLU A 195 -2.30 32.98 -6.44
C GLU A 195 -2.22 33.19 -4.92
N THR A 196 -1.09 33.69 -4.46
CA THR A 196 -1.03 34.52 -3.23
C THR A 196 -0.33 35.81 -3.60
N PRO A 197 -1.06 36.89 -3.95
CA PRO A 197 -0.48 38.22 -3.94
C PRO A 197 -0.21 38.60 -2.47
N SER A 198 1.03 38.95 -2.19
CA SER A 198 1.43 39.67 -0.97
C SER A 198 0.47 40.83 -0.71
N LYS A 199 -0.10 40.84 0.50
CA LYS A 199 -0.41 42.04 1.30
C LYS A 199 -0.23 41.71 2.76
#